data_AF-A0A5N7SQA6-F1
#
_entry.id   AF-A0A5N7SQA6-F1
#
_cell.length_a   1.000
_cell.length_b   1.000
_cell.length_c   1.000
_cell.angle_alpha   90.00
_cell.angle_beta   90.00
_cell.angle_gamma   90.00
#
_symmetry.space_group_name_H-M   'P 1'
#
loop_
_entity.id
_entity.type
_entity.pdbx_description
1 polymer ?
#
loop_
_entity_poly.entity_id
_entity_poly.type
_entity_poly.pdbx_seq_one_letter_code
_entity_poly.pdbx_strand_id
1 'polypeptide(L)' 'MVVSVRVKYQIKIKGYSLRNVGPIGISAQAKTESAVMEAIRKREYASAKQVESIVILSIQ' A
#
# COMPACT_ATOMS: atom_id res chain seq x y z
N MET A 1 8.61 -8.38 14.96
CA MET A 1 7.83 -7.23 15.47
C MET A 1 7.01 -6.66 14.32
N VAL A 2 5.70 -6.47 14.47
CA VAL A 2 4.92 -5.72 13.48
C VAL A 2 4.92 -4.26 13.90
N VAL A 3 5.36 -3.38 13.01
CA VAL A 3 5.38 -1.93 13.22
C VAL A 3 4.19 -1.31 12.52
N SER A 4 3.51 -0.39 13.19
CA SER A 4 2.52 0.47 12.55
C SER A 4 3.24 1.64 11.88
N VAL A 5 3.06 1.78 10.58
CA VAL A 5 3.62 2.89 9.79
C VAL A 5 2.52 3.63 9.08
N ARG A 6 2.66 4.94 8.98
CA ARG A 6 1.73 5.76 8.19
C ARG A 6 2.26 5.86 6.78
N VAL A 7 1.45 5.42 5.83
CA VAL A 7 1.86 5.30 4.44
C VAL A 7 0.91 6.05 3.54
N LYS A 8 1.47 6.74 2.57
CA LYS A 8 0.74 7.32 1.44
C LYS A 8 1.23 6.62 0.19
N TYR A 9 0.31 6.09 -0.61
CA TYR A 9 0.65 5.39 -1.84
C TYR A 9 -0.35 5.69 -2.94
N GLN A 10 0.08 5.49 -4.17
CA GLN A 10 -0.74 5.50 -5.37
C GLN A 10 -0.99 4.08 -5.79
N ILE A 11 -2.23 3.76 -6.16
CA ILE A 11 -2.61 2.46 -6.67
C ILE A 11 -3.34 2.59 -7.99
N LYS A 12 -2.96 1.76 -8.96
CA LYS A 12 -3.70 1.56 -10.21
C LYS A 12 -4.38 0.19 -10.15
N ILE A 13 -5.70 0.18 -10.32
CA ILE A 13 -6.51 -1.04 -10.38
C ILE A 13 -6.92 -1.23 -11.84
N LYS A 14 -6.93 -2.47 -12.32
CA LYS A 14 -7.32 -2.77 -13.70
C LYS A 14 -8.72 -2.25 -14.02
N GLY A 15 -8.82 -1.42 -15.06
CA GLY A 15 -10.07 -0.78 -15.47
C GLY A 15 -10.44 0.49 -14.67
N TYR A 16 -9.60 0.93 -13.74
CA TYR A 16 -9.79 2.16 -12.98
C TYR A 16 -8.61 3.13 -13.18
N SER A 17 -8.89 4.42 -12.98
CA SER A 17 -7.86 5.45 -12.92
C SER A 17 -6.97 5.27 -11.69
N LEU A 18 -5.74 5.78 -11.82
CA LEU A 18 -4.76 5.77 -10.76
C LEU A 18 -5.27 6.59 -9.56
N ARG A 19 -5.31 5.98 -8.38
CA ARG A 19 -5.91 6.55 -7.16
C ARG A 19 -4.87 6.76 -6.08
N ASN A 20 -4.89 7.94 -5.46
CA ASN A 20 -4.09 8.24 -4.28
C ASN A 20 -4.79 7.71 -3.04
N VAL A 21 -4.07 6.95 -2.22
CA VAL A 21 -4.55 6.38 -0.96
C VAL A 21 -3.63 6.82 0.16
N GLY A 22 -4.17 7.56 1.13
CA GLY A 22 -3.48 7.90 2.38
C GLY A 22 -3.42 9.38 2.74
N PRO A 23 -2.83 9.71 3.91
CA PRO A 23 -2.05 8.80 4.76
C PRO A 23 -2.92 7.81 5.55
N ILE A 24 -2.60 6.52 5.47
CA ILE A 24 -3.27 5.46 6.25
C ILE A 24 -2.27 4.72 7.14
N GLY A 25 -2.72 4.26 8.31
CA GLY A 25 -1.94 3.32 9.13
C GLY A 25 -1.93 1.93 8.49
N ILE A 26 -0.75 1.36 8.30
CA ILE A 26 -0.59 -0.02 7.87
C ILE A 26 0.37 -0.77 8.80
N SER A 27 0.03 -2.02 9.07
CA SER A 27 0.84 -2.93 9.87
C SER A 27 1.84 -3.64 8.96
N ALA A 28 3.11 -3.24 9.04
CA ALA A 28 4.20 -3.84 8.26
C ALA A 28 5.16 -4.60 9.20
N GLN A 29 5.88 -5.59 8.67
CA GLN A 29 6.87 -6.34 9.47
C GLN A 29 8.12 -5.49 9.79
N ALA A 30 8.37 -4.42 9.04
CA ALA A 30 9.46 -3.47 9.25
C ALA A 30 9.11 -2.12 8.61
N LYS A 31 9.83 -1.04 8.97
CA LYS A 31 9.72 0.28 8.33
C LYS A 31 10.41 0.35 6.94
N THR A 32 10.58 -0.78 6.27
CA THR A 32 11.23 -0.86 4.96
C THR A 32 10.20 -0.79 3.84
N GLU A 33 10.59 -0.25 2.68
CA GLU A 33 9.71 -0.12 1.52
C GLU A 33 9.12 -1.46 1.08
N SER A 34 9.92 -2.55 1.08
CA SER A 34 9.42 -3.89 0.72
C SER A 34 8.33 -4.39 1.67
N ALA A 35 8.54 -4.27 2.99
CA ALA A 35 7.55 -4.73 3.98
C ALA A 35 6.25 -3.90 3.91
N VAL A 36 6.39 -2.60 3.65
CA VAL A 36 5.25 -1.70 3.43
C VAL A 36 4.52 -2.04 2.13
N MET A 37 5.25 -2.28 1.04
CA MET A 37 4.68 -2.63 -0.26
C MET A 37 3.90 -3.94 -0.19
N GLU A 38 4.45 -4.96 0.47
CA GLU A 38 3.73 -6.23 0.68
C GLU A 38 2.46 -6.05 1.51
N ALA A 39 2.53 -5.26 2.59
CA ALA A 39 1.36 -4.98 3.41
C ALA A 39 0.27 -4.24 2.62
N ILE A 40 0.65 -3.23 1.81
CA ILE A 40 -0.28 -2.49 0.94
C ILE A 40 -0.87 -3.43 -0.09
N ARG A 41 -0.04 -4.24 -0.75
CA ARG A 41 -0.49 -5.23 -1.73
C ARG A 41 -1.50 -6.17 -1.09
N LYS A 42 -1.22 -6.74 0.08
CA LYS A 42 -2.15 -7.65 0.78
C LYS A 42 -3.51 -6.98 1.04
N ARG A 43 -3.51 -5.73 1.48
CA ARG A 43 -4.73 -4.94 1.73
C ARG A 43 -5.53 -4.68 0.45
N GLU A 44 -4.87 -4.16 -0.58
CA GLU A 44 -5.56 -3.74 -1.81
C GLU A 44 -5.95 -4.95 -2.68
N TYR A 45 -5.18 -6.04 -2.64
CA TYR A 45 -5.54 -7.30 -3.30
C TYR A 45 -6.77 -7.94 -2.64
N ALA A 46 -6.91 -7.83 -1.32
CA ALA A 46 -8.13 -8.26 -0.63
C ALA A 46 -9.36 -7.44 -1.07
N SER A 47 -9.18 -6.14 -1.40
CA SER A 47 -10.27 -5.26 -1.79
C SER A 47 -10.62 -5.32 -3.29
N ALA A 48 -9.63 -5.42 -4.17
CA ALA A 48 -9.83 -5.21 -5.61
C ALA A 48 -9.46 -6.41 -6.48
N LYS A 49 -8.69 -7.38 -5.98
CA LYS A 49 -8.17 -8.59 -6.68
C LYS A 49 -7.45 -8.35 -8.03
N GLN A 50 -7.33 -7.11 -8.48
CA GLN A 50 -6.82 -6.70 -9.80
C GLN A 50 -5.92 -5.47 -9.71
N VAL A 51 -4.97 -5.50 -8.77
CA VAL A 51 -4.00 -4.41 -8.60
C VAL A 51 -2.96 -4.49 -9.72
N GLU A 52 -2.90 -3.47 -10.59
CA GLU A 52 -1.90 -3.37 -11.66
C GLU A 52 -0.56 -2.84 -11.13
N SER A 53 -0.59 -1.79 -10.32
CA SER A 53 0.62 -1.13 -9.83
C SER A 53 0.38 -0.40 -8.52
N ILE A 54 1.39 -0.38 -7.65
CA ILE A 54 1.41 0.34 -6.38
C ILE A 54 2.71 1.14 -6.34
N VAL A 55 2.61 2.44 -6.06
CA VAL A 55 3.75 3.35 -5.89
C VAL A 55 3.67 3.95 -4.49
N ILE A 56 4.69 3.72 -3.67
CA ILE A 56 4.76 4.35 -2.35
C ILE A 56 5.21 5.80 -2.53
N LEU A 57 4.45 6.73 -1.96
CA LEU A 57 4.75 8.17 -2.01
C LEU A 57 5.45 8.65 -0.74
N SER A 58 5.12 8.06 0.41
CA SER A 58 5.74 8.40 1.69
C SER A 58 5.52 7.29 2.71
N ILE A 59 6.52 7.05 3.56
CA ILE A 59 6.47 6.21 4.74
C ILE A 59 6.88 7.06 5.96
N GLN A 60 6.09 7.02 7.03
CA GLN A 60 6.33 7.73 8.30
C GLN A 60 6.29 6.72 9.46
#